data_AF-A0A255TV59-F1
#
_entry.id   AF-A0A255TV59-F1
#
_cell.length_a   1.000
_cell.length_b   1.000
_cell.length_c   1.000
_cell.angle_alpha   90.00
_cell.angle_beta   90.00
_cell.angle_gamma   90.00
#
_symmetry.space_group_name_H-M   'P 1'
#
loop_
_entity.id
_entity.type
_entity.pdbx_description
1 polymer ?
#
loop_
_entity_poly.entity_id
_entity_poly.type
_entity_poly.pdbx_seq_one_letter_code
_entity_poly.pdbx_strand_id
1 'polypeptide(L)'
;MNEEIKRIDEFKDIDEFKTIQDLLDKYMDGATSNEEEATIRKYFEEHGNDIPEEWESYRALFCYIRFEQMDLSQILKEEKKEENFEKKVIAKENIEKKEEWEFLNKKASRSRWLKYLGTSVAAAAIIAFLIVGIQKITQPQPECYVVIDGKVYTDHEFVHHEALDALEDVSADSEDPFSALDMMKQ
;
A
#
# COMPACT_ATOMS: atom_id res chain seq x y z
N MET A 1 -26.64 44.24 -12.50
CA MET A 1 -26.14 43.26 -11.51
C MET A 1 -26.14 41.84 -12.08
N ASN A 2 -27.24 41.31 -12.63
CA ASN A 2 -27.24 39.97 -13.25
C ASN A 2 -26.33 39.83 -14.49
N GLU A 3 -26.24 40.86 -15.35
CA GLU A 3 -25.42 40.83 -16.58
C GLU A 3 -23.91 40.79 -16.30
N GLU A 4 -23.45 41.45 -15.23
CA GLU A 4 -22.03 41.42 -14.83
C GLU A 4 -21.66 40.08 -14.19
N ILE A 5 -22.54 39.52 -13.35
CA ILE A 5 -22.32 38.20 -12.74
C ILE A 5 -22.28 37.12 -13.82
N LYS A 6 -23.20 37.18 -14.79
CA LYS A 6 -23.24 36.23 -15.93
C LYS A 6 -21.95 36.28 -16.77
N ARG A 7 -21.43 37.47 -17.05
CA ARG A 7 -20.16 37.62 -17.78
C ARG A 7 -18.94 37.10 -17.02
N ILE A 8 -18.95 37.20 -15.69
CA ILE A 8 -17.83 36.72 -14.86
C ILE A 8 -17.83 35.18 -14.82
N ASP A 9 -19.00 34.55 -14.69
CA ASP A 9 -19.12 33.08 -14.75
C ASP A 9 -18.72 32.54 -16.13
N GLU A 10 -19.21 33.14 -17.22
CA GLU A 10 -18.82 32.73 -18.58
C GLU A 10 -17.30 32.87 -18.83
N PHE A 11 -16.68 33.95 -18.33
CA PHE A 11 -15.23 34.13 -18.49
C PHE A 11 -14.42 33.11 -17.69
N LYS A 12 -14.88 32.77 -16.48
CA LYS A 12 -14.24 31.77 -15.63
C LYS A 12 -14.33 30.37 -16.25
N ASP A 13 -15.50 30.03 -16.81
CA ASP A 13 -15.75 28.75 -17.47
C ASP A 13 -14.85 28.56 -18.72
N ILE A 14 -14.63 29.63 -19.50
CA ILE A 14 -13.73 29.60 -20.67
C ILE A 14 -12.26 29.37 -20.27
N ASP A 15 -11.81 29.92 -19.15
CA ASP A 15 -10.44 29.77 -18.65
C ASP A 15 -10.20 28.35 -18.09
N GLU A 16 -11.19 27.84 -17.35
CA GLU A 16 -11.19 26.48 -16.82
C GLU A 16 -11.21 25.45 -17.95
N PHE A 17 -12.05 25.65 -18.97
CA PHE A 17 -12.11 24.80 -20.16
C PHE A 17 -10.75 24.66 -20.85
N LYS A 18 -10.07 25.78 -21.13
CA LYS A 18 -8.74 25.76 -21.77
C LYS A 18 -7.70 25.04 -20.90
N THR A 19 -7.74 25.29 -19.59
CA THR A 19 -6.82 24.64 -18.66
C THR A 19 -6.99 23.12 -18.68
N ILE A 20 -8.23 22.64 -18.68
CA ILE A 20 -8.52 21.20 -18.76
C ILE A 20 -8.12 20.62 -20.12
N GLN A 21 -8.35 21.35 -21.20
CA GLN A 21 -7.92 20.93 -22.53
C GLN A 21 -6.40 20.73 -22.59
N ASP A 22 -5.61 21.70 -22.13
CA ASP A 22 -4.14 21.61 -22.10
C ASP A 22 -3.67 20.44 -21.22
N LEU A 23 -4.36 20.18 -20.11
CA LEU A 23 -4.08 19.02 -19.24
C LEU A 23 -4.44 17.68 -19.90
N LEU A 24 -5.51 17.63 -20.70
CA LEU A 24 -5.89 16.44 -21.45
C LEU A 24 -4.92 16.13 -22.59
N ASP A 25 -4.43 17.16 -23.28
CA ASP A 25 -3.39 17.00 -24.30
C ASP A 25 -2.10 16.47 -23.66
N LYS A 26 -1.68 17.06 -22.53
CA LYS A 26 -0.53 16.60 -21.74
C LYS A 26 -0.72 15.16 -21.20
N TYR A 27 -1.96 14.80 -20.84
CA TYR A 27 -2.30 13.45 -20.38
C TYR A 27 -2.13 12.43 -21.50
N MET A 28 -2.54 12.77 -22.73
CA MET A 28 -2.33 11.92 -23.90
C MET A 28 -0.86 11.74 -24.25
N ASP A 29 -0.03 12.75 -23.98
CA ASP A 29 1.44 12.65 -24.09
C ASP A 29 2.09 11.88 -22.93
N GLY A 30 1.33 11.48 -21.90
CA GLY A 30 1.84 10.76 -20.72
C GLY A 30 2.75 11.60 -19.82
N ALA A 31 2.66 12.94 -19.92
CA ALA A 31 3.52 13.87 -19.19
C ALA A 31 2.85 14.50 -17.96
N THR A 32 1.65 14.05 -17.60
CA THR A 32 0.91 14.55 -16.43
C THR A 32 1.50 14.09 -15.11
N SER A 33 1.43 14.97 -14.13
CA SER A 33 1.70 14.66 -12.72
C SER A 33 0.44 14.22 -11.99
N ASN A 34 0.61 13.61 -10.81
CA ASN A 34 -0.52 13.15 -9.99
C ASN A 34 -1.49 14.28 -9.59
N GLU A 35 -0.97 15.50 -9.37
CA GLU A 35 -1.78 16.68 -9.00
C GLU A 35 -2.62 17.19 -10.18
N GLU A 36 -2.03 17.19 -11.38
CA GLU A 36 -2.70 17.56 -12.63
C GLU A 36 -3.84 16.57 -12.94
N GLU A 37 -3.57 15.27 -12.87
CA GLU A 37 -4.62 14.27 -13.06
C GLU A 37 -5.71 14.32 -11.98
N ALA A 38 -5.38 14.74 -10.76
CA ALA A 38 -6.39 14.97 -9.73
C ALA A 38 -7.32 16.13 -10.11
N THR A 39 -6.78 17.16 -10.77
CA THR A 39 -7.54 18.29 -11.30
C THR A 39 -8.45 17.83 -12.43
N ILE A 40 -7.95 17.01 -13.36
CA ILE A 40 -8.77 16.43 -14.44
C ILE A 40 -9.91 15.57 -13.86
N ARG A 41 -9.61 14.67 -12.91
CA ARG A 41 -10.62 13.83 -12.24
C ARG A 41 -11.70 14.67 -11.57
N LYS A 42 -11.30 15.73 -10.85
CA LYS A 42 -12.22 16.64 -10.16
C LYS A 42 -13.13 17.36 -11.16
N TYR A 43 -12.59 17.84 -12.28
CA TYR A 43 -13.37 18.50 -13.31
C TYR A 43 -14.48 17.59 -13.87
N PHE A 44 -14.15 16.36 -14.26
CA PHE A 44 -15.14 15.41 -14.77
C PHE A 44 -16.14 14.93 -13.70
N GLU A 45 -15.78 14.99 -12.43
CA GLU A 45 -16.71 14.73 -11.32
C GLU A 45 -17.73 15.86 -11.15
N GLU A 46 -17.28 17.12 -11.23
CA GLU A 46 -18.13 18.30 -11.05
C GLU A 46 -19.02 18.56 -12.28
N HIS A 47 -18.51 18.32 -13.49
CA HIS A 47 -19.19 18.67 -14.74
C HIS A 47 -20.05 17.54 -15.32
N GLY A 48 -19.85 16.28 -14.92
CA GLY A 48 -20.82 15.19 -15.15
C GLY A 48 -21.25 14.99 -16.61
N ASN A 49 -22.38 15.61 -17.02
CA ASN A 49 -22.93 15.55 -18.39
C ASN A 49 -22.75 16.86 -19.19
N ASP A 50 -22.24 17.92 -18.56
CA ASP A 50 -22.07 19.24 -19.14
C ASP A 50 -20.63 19.40 -19.64
N ILE A 51 -20.25 18.54 -20.59
CA ILE A 51 -18.93 18.51 -21.22
C ILE A 51 -19.08 18.37 -22.74
N PRO A 52 -18.09 18.81 -23.53
CA PRO A 52 -18.14 18.61 -24.98
C PRO A 52 -18.19 17.13 -25.37
N GLU A 53 -18.82 16.85 -26.52
CA GLU A 53 -18.92 15.51 -27.09
C GLU A 53 -17.54 14.86 -27.32
N GLU A 54 -16.54 15.68 -27.68
CA GLU A 54 -15.15 15.26 -27.87
C GLU A 54 -14.54 14.65 -26.59
N TRP A 55 -15.05 15.03 -25.42
CA TRP A 55 -14.53 14.59 -24.13
C TRP A 55 -15.30 13.41 -23.50
N GLU A 56 -16.32 12.86 -24.19
CA GLU A 56 -17.09 11.73 -23.66
C GLU A 56 -16.22 10.49 -23.37
N SER A 57 -15.18 10.26 -24.18
CA SER A 57 -14.25 9.15 -23.97
C SER A 57 -13.45 9.31 -22.68
N TYR A 58 -12.96 10.51 -22.40
CA TYR A 58 -12.26 10.83 -21.14
C TYR A 58 -13.20 10.73 -19.95
N ARG A 59 -14.44 11.20 -20.09
CA ARG A 59 -15.44 11.07 -19.04
C ARG A 59 -15.70 9.61 -18.67
N ALA A 60 -15.85 8.73 -19.66
CA ALA A 60 -16.04 7.30 -19.42
C ALA A 60 -14.83 6.72 -18.67
N LEU A 61 -13.62 7.07 -19.09
CA LEU A 61 -12.37 6.66 -18.44
C LEU A 61 -12.29 7.13 -16.99
N PHE A 62 -12.44 8.42 -16.72
CA PHE A 62 -12.33 8.98 -15.37
C PHE A 62 -13.49 8.54 -14.46
N CYS A 63 -14.68 8.31 -15.01
CA CYS A 63 -15.78 7.67 -14.26
C CYS A 63 -15.41 6.25 -13.81
N TYR A 64 -14.80 5.45 -14.69
CA TYR A 64 -14.35 4.09 -14.38
C TYR A 64 -13.25 4.09 -13.32
N ILE A 65 -12.21 4.90 -13.51
CA ILE A 65 -11.10 5.01 -12.55
C ILE A 65 -11.60 5.42 -11.16
N ARG A 66 -12.56 6.36 -11.10
CA ARG A 66 -13.19 6.75 -9.83
C ARG A 66 -13.89 5.56 -9.18
N PHE A 67 -14.63 4.76 -9.94
CA PHE A 67 -15.34 3.60 -9.42
C PHE A 67 -14.37 2.58 -8.81
N GLU A 68 -13.26 2.26 -9.49
CA GLU A 68 -12.23 1.38 -8.93
C GLU A 68 -11.59 1.94 -7.64
N GLN A 69 -11.25 3.23 -7.61
CA GLN A 69 -10.67 3.84 -6.41
C GLN A 69 -11.64 3.85 -5.22
N MET A 70 -12.93 4.02 -5.47
CA MET A 70 -13.96 3.92 -4.43
C MET A 70 -14.07 2.50 -3.87
N ASP A 71 -14.00 1.48 -4.73
CA ASP A 71 -14.06 0.07 -4.34
C ASP A 71 -12.85 -0.33 -3.48
N LEU A 72 -11.64 0.03 -3.93
CA LEU A 72 -10.39 -0.12 -3.15
C LEU A 72 -10.46 0.58 -1.79
N SER A 73 -11.00 1.80 -1.74
CA SER A 73 -11.13 2.56 -0.49
C SER A 73 -12.12 1.94 0.49
N GLN A 74 -13.15 1.24 0.00
CA GLN A 74 -14.13 0.54 0.82
C GLN A 74 -13.54 -0.74 1.40
N ILE A 75 -12.87 -1.54 0.56
CA ILE A 75 -12.16 -2.75 0.98
C ILE A 75 -11.15 -2.41 2.09
N LEU A 76 -10.33 -1.37 1.90
CA LEU A 76 -9.36 -0.93 2.90
C LEU A 76 -10.00 -0.40 4.21
N LYS A 77 -11.22 0.16 4.15
CA LYS A 77 -11.95 0.61 5.34
C LYS A 77 -12.53 -0.56 6.12
N GLU A 78 -13.01 -1.59 5.43
CA GLU A 78 -13.53 -2.81 6.03
C GLU A 78 -12.41 -3.60 6.72
N GLU A 79 -11.27 -3.79 6.05
CA GLU A 79 -10.08 -4.45 6.61
C GLU A 79 -9.57 -3.74 7.87
N LYS A 80 -9.45 -2.40 7.84
CA LYS A 80 -9.02 -1.62 9.03
C LYS A 80 -10.01 -1.72 10.19
N LYS A 81 -11.31 -1.89 9.90
CA LYS A 81 -12.35 -2.00 10.94
C LYS A 81 -12.34 -3.38 11.58
N GLU A 82 -12.11 -4.44 10.80
CA GLU A 82 -11.90 -5.80 11.33
C GLU A 82 -10.62 -5.86 12.19
N GLU A 83 -9.50 -5.31 11.70
CA GLU A 83 -8.25 -5.26 12.47
C GLU A 83 -8.41 -4.53 13.82
N ASN A 84 -9.15 -3.41 13.82
CA ASN A 84 -9.40 -2.64 15.04
C ASN A 84 -10.29 -3.42 16.04
N PHE A 85 -11.30 -4.12 15.52
CA PHE A 85 -12.17 -4.96 16.32
C PHE A 85 -11.41 -6.13 16.94
N GLU A 86 -10.57 -6.82 16.17
CA GLU A 86 -9.77 -7.96 16.64
C GLU A 86 -8.74 -7.53 17.70
N LYS A 87 -8.02 -6.42 17.47
CA LYS A 87 -7.11 -5.84 18.47
C LYS A 87 -7.83 -5.48 19.77
N LYS A 88 -9.07 -4.96 19.68
CA LYS A 88 -9.89 -4.62 20.85
C LYS A 88 -10.39 -5.85 21.61
N VAL A 89 -10.76 -6.92 20.91
CA VAL A 89 -11.17 -8.20 21.52
C VAL A 89 -9.98 -8.83 22.25
N ILE A 90 -8.82 -8.92 21.60
CA ILE A 90 -7.59 -9.46 22.19
C ILE A 90 -7.13 -8.62 23.41
N ALA A 91 -7.21 -7.29 23.33
CA ALA A 91 -6.85 -6.42 24.44
C ALA A 91 -7.77 -6.63 25.66
N LYS A 92 -9.08 -6.80 25.43
CA LYS A 92 -10.05 -7.04 26.50
C LYS A 92 -9.84 -8.41 27.17
N GLU A 93 -9.60 -9.44 26.37
CA GLU A 93 -9.30 -10.79 26.86
C GLU A 93 -8.00 -10.81 27.69
N ASN A 94 -6.97 -10.08 27.26
CA ASN A 94 -5.70 -9.98 27.99
C ASN A 94 -5.83 -9.20 29.30
N ILE A 95 -6.69 -8.17 29.37
CA ILE A 95 -6.98 -7.44 30.61
C ILE A 95 -7.71 -8.35 31.60
N GLU A 96 -8.75 -9.06 31.15
CA GLU A 96 -9.53 -9.98 31.99
C GLU A 96 -8.67 -11.13 32.53
N LYS A 97 -7.83 -11.74 31.66
CA LYS A 97 -6.85 -12.74 32.07
C LYS A 97 -5.81 -12.19 33.05
N LYS A 98 -5.38 -10.93 32.89
CA LYS A 98 -4.43 -10.27 33.80
C LYS A 98 -5.05 -10.01 35.18
N GLU A 99 -6.29 -9.54 35.23
CA GLU A 99 -7.04 -9.35 36.48
C GLU A 99 -7.28 -10.68 37.22
N GLU A 100 -7.62 -11.73 36.48
CA GLU A 100 -7.77 -13.09 37.03
C GLU A 100 -6.42 -13.64 37.55
N TRP A 101 -5.34 -13.48 36.77
CA TRP A 101 -3.99 -13.88 37.20
C TRP A 101 -3.51 -13.10 38.42
N GLU A 102 -3.77 -11.79 38.50
CA GLU A 102 -3.41 -10.97 39.66
C GLU A 102 -4.22 -11.35 40.91
N PHE A 103 -5.51 -11.65 40.76
CA PHE A 103 -6.36 -12.14 41.86
C PHE A 103 -5.90 -13.51 42.38
N LEU A 104 -5.63 -14.45 41.47
CA LEU A 104 -5.10 -15.77 41.81
C LEU A 104 -3.70 -15.67 42.42
N ASN A 105 -2.82 -14.81 41.90
CA ASN A 105 -1.47 -14.61 42.43
C ASN A 105 -1.50 -13.91 43.78
N LYS A 106 -2.46 -13.01 44.06
CA LYS A 106 -2.66 -12.39 45.39
C LYS A 106 -3.19 -13.37 46.44
N LYS A 107 -3.95 -14.39 46.02
CA LYS A 107 -4.41 -15.50 46.88
C LYS A 107 -3.29 -16.53 47.10
N ALA A 108 -2.54 -16.84 46.06
CA ALA A 108 -1.40 -17.75 46.10
C ALA A 108 -0.16 -17.13 46.79
N SER A 109 0.06 -15.81 46.72
CA SER A 109 1.16 -15.09 47.39
C SER A 109 0.97 -15.09 48.90
N ARG A 110 -0.27 -14.88 49.39
CA ARG A 110 -0.60 -15.03 50.83
C ARG A 110 -0.34 -16.44 51.37
N SER A 111 -0.57 -17.48 50.57
CA SER A 111 -0.32 -18.88 50.94
C SER A 111 1.15 -19.31 50.77
N ARG A 112 1.85 -18.75 49.79
CA ARG A 112 3.25 -19.07 49.48
C ARG A 112 4.25 -18.33 50.37
N TRP A 113 3.96 -17.11 50.82
CA TRP A 113 4.78 -16.40 51.81
C TRP A 113 4.90 -17.17 53.14
N LEU A 114 3.86 -17.93 53.52
CA LEU A 114 3.95 -18.87 54.66
C LEU A 114 4.86 -20.09 54.41
N LYS A 115 5.16 -20.43 53.14
CA LYS A 115 5.95 -21.62 52.77
C LYS A 115 7.43 -21.31 52.48
N TYR A 116 7.76 -20.08 52.07
CA TYR A 116 9.12 -19.68 51.71
C TYR A 116 10.04 -19.34 52.90
N LEU A 117 9.59 -19.56 54.14
CA LEU A 117 10.52 -19.78 55.26
C LEU A 117 11.32 -21.09 55.11
N GLY A 118 10.99 -21.98 54.15
CA GLY A 118 11.55 -23.34 54.10
C GLY A 118 12.45 -23.73 52.92
N THR A 119 12.38 -23.14 51.73
CA THR A 119 13.07 -23.73 50.55
C THR A 119 13.50 -22.70 49.49
N SER A 120 14.79 -22.36 49.45
CA SER A 120 15.38 -21.47 48.45
C SER A 120 16.73 -22.00 47.98
N VAL A 121 16.75 -22.89 46.97
CA VAL A 121 17.96 -23.14 46.15
C VAL A 121 17.65 -23.47 44.66
N ALA A 122 16.52 -24.07 44.30
CA ALA A 122 16.33 -24.62 42.95
C ALA A 122 15.90 -23.65 41.81
N ALA A 123 15.48 -22.42 42.11
CA ALA A 123 14.79 -21.56 41.13
C ALA A 123 15.70 -20.92 40.06
N ALA A 124 16.99 -20.72 40.35
CA ALA A 124 17.90 -19.99 39.45
C ALA A 124 18.21 -20.77 38.15
N ALA A 125 18.28 -22.11 38.20
CA ALA A 125 18.61 -22.95 37.05
C ALA A 125 17.50 -22.97 35.98
N ILE A 126 16.24 -22.83 36.38
CA ILE A 126 15.08 -22.89 35.48
C ILE A 126 14.98 -21.62 34.63
N ILE A 127 15.35 -20.47 35.20
CA ILE A 127 15.31 -19.17 34.52
C ILE A 127 16.35 -19.11 33.38
N ALA A 128 17.52 -19.72 33.55
CA ALA A 128 18.55 -19.76 32.52
C ALA A 128 18.14 -20.59 31.29
N PHE A 129 17.42 -21.70 31.49
CA PHE A 129 16.94 -22.55 30.38
C PHE A 129 15.84 -21.91 29.53
N LEU A 130 15.00 -21.05 30.12
CA LEU A 130 13.90 -20.40 29.40
C LEU A 130 14.37 -19.28 28.46
N ILE A 131 15.46 -18.57 28.81
CA ILE A 131 15.98 -17.45 28.00
C ILE A 131 16.66 -17.95 26.72
N VAL A 132 17.34 -19.10 26.77
CA VAL A 132 18.02 -19.70 25.60
C VAL A 132 17.02 -20.27 24.59
N GLY A 133 15.85 -20.74 25.04
CA GLY A 133 14.84 -21.37 24.18
C GLY A 133 14.08 -20.42 23.24
N ILE A 134 13.96 -19.12 23.59
CA ILE A 134 13.10 -18.17 22.87
C ILE A 134 13.82 -17.51 21.67
N GLN A 135 15.17 -17.47 21.65
CA GLN A 135 15.91 -16.82 20.56
C GLN A 135 15.73 -17.49 19.17
N LYS A 136 15.25 -18.73 19.10
CA LYS A 136 15.08 -19.44 17.81
C LYS A 136 13.79 -19.14 17.04
N ILE A 137 12.81 -18.42 17.62
CA ILE A 137 11.45 -18.34 17.04
C ILE A 137 11.21 -17.05 16.24
N THR A 138 12.09 -16.06 16.31
CA THR A 138 11.92 -14.78 15.60
C THR A 138 12.87 -14.69 14.40
N GLN A 139 12.73 -15.57 13.41
CA GLN A 139 13.38 -15.36 12.11
C GLN A 139 12.41 -14.61 11.19
N PRO A 140 12.72 -13.37 10.76
CA PRO A 140 11.93 -12.67 9.75
C PRO A 140 11.97 -13.45 8.44
N GLN A 141 10.82 -13.67 7.80
CA GLN A 141 10.75 -14.32 6.50
C GLN A 141 11.40 -13.39 5.46
N PRO A 142 12.31 -13.88 4.61
CA PRO A 142 12.88 -13.05 3.55
C PRO A 142 11.81 -12.77 2.48
N GLU A 143 11.48 -11.49 2.26
CA GLU A 143 10.42 -11.06 1.33
C GLU A 143 10.83 -11.19 -0.16
N CYS A 144 12.13 -11.29 -0.46
CA CYS A 144 12.67 -11.36 -1.82
C CYS A 144 13.58 -12.60 -1.96
N TYR A 145 13.26 -13.47 -2.92
CA TYR A 145 14.03 -14.67 -3.24
C TYR A 145 14.13 -14.88 -4.75
N VAL A 146 15.19 -15.56 -5.18
CA VAL A 146 15.37 -15.98 -6.58
C VAL A 146 15.60 -17.48 -6.64
N VAL A 147 15.11 -18.13 -7.71
CA VAL A 147 15.27 -19.56 -7.93
C VAL A 147 16.10 -19.79 -9.18
N ILE A 148 17.34 -20.24 -9.00
CA ILE A 148 18.28 -20.55 -10.09
C ILE A 148 18.60 -22.04 -10.01
N ASP A 149 18.41 -22.77 -11.11
CA ASP A 149 18.61 -24.23 -11.17
C ASP A 149 17.89 -25.04 -10.07
N GLY A 150 16.71 -24.58 -9.65
CA GLY A 150 15.92 -25.20 -8.59
C GLY A 150 16.46 -24.98 -7.17
N LYS A 151 17.46 -24.12 -6.99
CA LYS A 151 17.95 -23.68 -5.68
C LYS A 151 17.41 -22.30 -5.35
N VAL A 152 16.95 -22.13 -4.12
CA VAL A 152 16.41 -20.86 -3.61
C VAL A 152 17.53 -20.05 -2.99
N TYR A 153 17.68 -18.80 -3.43
CA TYR A 153 18.60 -17.82 -2.87
C TYR A 153 17.78 -16.70 -2.24
N THR A 154 18.12 -16.34 -1.01
CA THR A 154 17.45 -15.31 -0.21
C THR A 154 18.37 -14.16 0.18
N ASP A 155 19.59 -14.14 -0.38
CA ASP A 155 20.53 -13.05 -0.16
C ASP A 155 20.09 -11.83 -0.96
N HIS A 156 19.87 -10.72 -0.27
CA HIS A 156 19.22 -9.55 -0.87
C HIS A 156 20.09 -8.88 -1.95
N GLU A 157 21.41 -8.85 -1.74
CA GLU A 157 22.34 -8.23 -2.69
C GLU A 157 22.44 -9.06 -3.98
N PHE A 158 22.53 -10.39 -3.83
CA PHE A 158 22.53 -11.33 -4.95
C PHE A 158 21.21 -11.31 -5.74
N VAL A 159 20.06 -11.39 -5.06
CA VAL A 159 18.73 -11.38 -5.70
C VAL A 159 18.53 -10.09 -6.50
N HIS A 160 18.92 -8.95 -5.94
CA HIS A 160 18.78 -7.65 -6.60
C HIS A 160 19.68 -7.53 -7.84
N HIS A 161 20.94 -7.98 -7.74
CA HIS A 161 21.85 -7.97 -8.88
C HIS A 161 21.34 -8.85 -10.03
N GLU A 162 20.92 -10.08 -9.72
CA GLU A 162 20.37 -11.01 -10.72
C GLU A 162 19.11 -10.44 -11.39
N ALA A 163 18.26 -9.76 -10.63
CA ALA A 163 17.08 -9.11 -11.17
C ALA A 163 17.41 -7.96 -12.13
N LEU A 164 18.48 -7.20 -11.86
CA LEU A 164 18.94 -6.13 -12.75
C LEU A 164 19.55 -6.68 -14.04
N ASP A 165 20.38 -7.72 -13.93
CA ASP A 165 21.01 -8.40 -15.07
C ASP A 165 19.94 -8.96 -16.03
N ALA A 166 18.92 -9.62 -15.49
CA ALA A 166 17.79 -10.11 -16.28
C ALA A 166 16.97 -8.99 -16.96
N LEU A 167 16.92 -7.79 -16.38
CA LEU A 167 16.27 -6.64 -17.00
C LEU A 167 17.12 -6.05 -18.12
N GLU A 168 18.44 -6.02 -17.97
CA GLU A 168 19.38 -5.54 -18.99
C GLU A 168 19.36 -6.45 -20.24
N ASP A 169 19.35 -7.77 -20.06
CA ASP A 169 19.23 -8.75 -21.16
C ASP A 169 17.95 -8.60 -21.99
N VAL A 170 16.84 -8.19 -21.35
CA VAL A 170 15.55 -7.95 -22.01
C VAL A 170 15.44 -6.51 -22.52
N SER A 171 16.26 -5.60 -22.00
CA SER A 171 16.32 -4.23 -22.49
C SER A 171 16.85 -4.26 -23.92
N ALA A 172 15.98 -3.87 -24.86
CA ALA A 172 16.34 -3.77 -26.25
C ALA A 172 17.31 -2.58 -26.40
N ASP A 173 18.60 -2.83 -26.22
CA ASP A 173 19.61 -1.90 -26.67
C ASP A 173 19.44 -1.77 -28.18
N SER A 174 19.09 -0.55 -28.57
CA SER A 174 18.45 -0.22 -29.82
C SER A 174 19.36 -0.49 -31.03
N GLU A 175 19.23 -1.66 -31.65
CA GLU A 175 19.28 -1.72 -33.10
C GLU A 175 17.85 -1.49 -33.60
N ASP A 176 17.67 -0.37 -34.29
CA ASP A 176 16.38 0.06 -34.85
C ASP A 176 15.64 -1.17 -35.41
N PRO A 177 14.46 -1.55 -34.86
CA PRO A 177 13.73 -2.76 -35.28
C PRO A 177 13.28 -2.71 -36.75
N PHE A 178 13.47 -1.57 -37.43
CA PHE A 178 13.27 -1.38 -38.86
C PHE A 178 14.57 -1.27 -39.68
N SER A 179 15.75 -1.52 -39.11
CA SER A 179 17.05 -1.52 -39.84
C SER A 179 17.05 -2.50 -41.04
N ALA A 180 16.27 -3.58 -40.95
CA ALA A 180 16.07 -4.52 -42.04
C ALA A 180 15.36 -3.91 -43.27
N LEU A 181 14.61 -2.81 -43.10
CA LEU A 181 13.89 -2.11 -44.17
C LEU A 181 14.85 -1.33 -45.07
N ASP A 182 15.96 -0.83 -44.53
CA ASP A 182 16.93 -0.03 -45.27
C ASP A 182 17.75 -0.87 -46.27
N MET A 183 17.80 -2.19 -46.07
CA MET A 183 18.45 -3.13 -46.99
C MET A 183 17.61 -3.46 -48.24
N MET A 184 16.31 -3.14 -48.27
CA MET A 184 15.42 -3.41 -49.41
C MET A 184 15.37 -2.28 -50.45
N LYS A 185 16.08 -1.17 -50.22
CA LYS A 185 16.02 0.01 -51.10
C LYS A 185 17.02 -0.01 -52.27
N GLN A 186 17.48 -1.20 -52.70
CA GLN A 186 18.33 -1.36 -53.89
C GLN A 186 17.50 -1.57 -55.16
#